data_AF-A0A7Y9G5Q8-F1
#
_entry.id   AF-A0A7Y9G5Q8-F1
#
_cell.length_a   1.000
_cell.length_b   1.000
_cell.length_c   1.000
_cell.angle_alpha   90.00
_cell.angle_beta   90.00
_cell.angle_gamma   90.00
#
_symmetry.space_group_name_H-M   'P 1'
#
loop_
_entity.id
_entity.type
_entity.pdbx_description
1 polymer ?
#
loop_
_entity_poly.entity_id
_entity_poly.type
_entity_poly.pdbx_seq_one_letter_code
_entity_poly.pdbx_strand_id
1 'polypeptide(L)' 'MLFVFDPDRAAIFLVAGDKAGQWSRWYDEAIPLAEARYAEYRAAKDKEGGR' A
#
# COMPACT_ATOMS: atom_id res chain seq x y z
N MET A 1 7.94 -6.50 -2.28
CA MET A 1 7.22 -5.95 -1.11
C MET A 1 7.13 -4.44 -1.22
N LEU A 2 5.92 -3.89 -1.05
CA LEU A 2 5.65 -2.44 -0.94
C LEU A 2 4.97 -2.15 0.40
N PHE A 3 5.41 -1.09 1.07
CA PHE A 3 4.85 -0.62 2.33
C PHE A 3 4.96 0.91 2.42
N VAL A 4 4.16 1.51 3.30
CA VAL A 4 4.19 2.95 3.62
C VAL A 4 4.13 3.15 5.13
N PHE A 5 4.71 4.23 5.62
CA PHE A 5 4.45 4.69 6.98
C PHE A 5 3.27 5.65 6.97
N ASP A 6 2.28 5.38 7.80
CA ASP A 6 1.19 6.32 7.99
C ASP A 6 1.60 7.49 8.92
N PRO A 7 0.76 8.52 9.11
CA PRO A 7 1.09 9.65 9.98
C PRO A 7 1.38 9.25 11.43
N ASP A 8 0.80 8.15 11.91
CA ASP A 8 1.02 7.58 13.25
C ASP A 8 2.30 6.73 13.32
N ARG A 9 3.10 6.71 12.25
CA ARG A 9 4.37 5.98 12.11
C ARG A 9 4.20 4.46 12.16
N ALA A 10 3.00 3.95 11.89
CA ALA A 10 2.75 2.54 11.69
C ALA A 10 3.14 2.12 10.27
N ALA A 11 3.85 0.99 10.15
CA ALA A 11 4.16 0.40 8.86
C ALA A 11 2.94 -0.36 8.32
N ILE A 12 2.43 0.07 7.16
CA ILE A 12 1.30 -0.55 6.47
C ILE A 12 1.82 -1.32 5.26
N PHE A 13 1.63 -2.64 5.27
CA PHE A 13 1.97 -3.49 4.13
C PHE A 13 0.91 -3.38 3.04
N LEU A 14 1.32 -2.96 1.85
CA LEU A 14 0.41 -2.74 0.72
C LEU A 14 0.46 -3.91 -0.28
N VAL A 15 1.64 -4.48 -0.52
CA VAL A 15 1.82 -5.64 -1.40
C VAL A 15 2.90 -6.58 -0.86
N ALA A 16 2.54 -7.84 -0.67
CA ALA A 16 3.46 -8.96 -0.46
C ALA A 16 3.47 -9.84 -1.71
N GLY A 17 4.65 -10.21 -2.19
CA GLY A 17 4.80 -11.02 -3.40
C GLY A 17 6.27 -11.18 -3.79
N ASP A 18 6.53 -12.24 -4.56
CA ASP A 18 7.83 -12.52 -5.12
C ASP A 18 8.06 -11.69 -6.39
N LYS A 19 9.22 -11.01 -6.42
CA LYS A 19 9.66 -10.15 -7.52
C LYS A 19 10.82 -10.76 -8.32
N ALA A 20 11.28 -11.95 -7.94
CA ALA A 20 12.44 -12.58 -8.54
C ALA A 20 12.20 -12.86 -10.04
N GLY A 21 13.13 -12.38 -10.88
CA GLY A 21 13.12 -12.63 -12.33
C GLY A 21 12.11 -11.82 -13.16
N GLN A 22 11.20 -11.05 -12.56
CA GLN A 22 10.14 -10.31 -13.28
C GLN A 22 9.95 -8.88 -12.77
N TRP A 23 11.03 -8.18 -12.44
CA TRP A 23 11.00 -6.90 -11.73
C TRP A 23 10.13 -5.83 -12.40
N SER A 24 10.26 -5.60 -13.71
CA SER A 24 9.49 -4.56 -14.42
C SER A 24 7.99 -4.83 -14.36
N ARG A 25 7.58 -6.02 -14.81
CA ARG A 25 6.18 -6.46 -14.79
C ARG A 25 5.60 -6.45 -13.38
N TRP A 26 6.41 -6.86 -12.40
CA TRP A 26 5.98 -6.86 -11.01
C TRP A 26 5.67 -5.45 -10.52
N TYR A 27 6.49 -4.44 -10.84
CA TYR A 27 6.20 -3.05 -10.46
C TYR A 27 4.98 -2.49 -11.20
N ASP A 28 4.81 -2.80 -12.49
CA ASP A 28 3.66 -2.36 -13.29
C ASP A 28 2.32 -2.83 -12.67
N GLU A 29 2.31 -4.03 -12.07
CA GLU A 29 1.12 -4.58 -11.41
C GLU A 29 1.04 -4.18 -9.91
N ALA A 30 2.16 -4.17 -9.21
CA ALA A 30 2.20 -3.95 -7.75
C ALA A 30 2.00 -2.48 -7.36
N ILE A 31 2.46 -1.52 -8.16
CA ILE A 31 2.34 -0.09 -7.83
C ILE A 31 0.87 0.36 -7.85
N PRO A 32 0.09 0.16 -8.92
CA PRO A 32 -1.32 0.56 -8.94
C PRO A 32 -2.14 -0.12 -7.82
N LEU A 33 -1.81 -1.38 -7.53
CA LEU A 33 -2.45 -2.13 -6.45
C LEU A 33 -2.12 -1.56 -5.05
N ALA A 34 -0.88 -1.12 -4.85
CA ALA A 34 -0.46 -0.47 -3.61
C ALA A 34 -1.15 0.89 -3.42
N GLU A 35 -1.27 1.68 -4.50
CA GLU A 35 -1.96 2.97 -4.50
C GLU A 35 -3.44 2.81 -4.12
N ALA A 36 -4.14 1.85 -4.73
CA ALA A 36 -5.54 1.57 -4.42
C ALA A 36 -5.74 1.20 -2.93
N ARG A 37 -4.92 0.30 -2.41
CA ARG A 37 -4.98 -0.11 -0.99
C ARG A 37 -4.67 1.04 -0.04
N TYR A 38 -3.73 1.91 -0.39
CA TYR A 38 -3.43 3.07 0.43
C TYR A 38 -4.58 4.08 0.43
N ALA A 39 -5.24 4.30 -0.71
CA ALA A 39 -6.43 5.15 -0.78
C ALA A 39 -7.57 4.61 0.10
N GLU A 40 -7.82 3.30 0.06
CA GLU A 40 -8.80 2.64 0.93
C GLU A 40 -8.46 2.80 2.42
N TYR A 41 -7.19 2.56 2.79
CA TYR A 41 -6.69 2.75 4.15
C TYR A 41 -6.92 4.17 4.65
N ARG A 42 -6.57 5.18 3.84
CA ARG A 42 -6.76 6.60 4.17
C ARG A 42 -8.23 6.94 4.35
N ALA A 43 -9.11 6.47 3.45
CA ALA A 43 -10.54 6.71 3.55
C ALA A 43 -11.17 6.07 4.80
N ALA A 44 -10.67 4.91 5.24
CA ALA A 44 -11.09 4.30 6.49
C ALA A 44 -10.62 5.12 7.71
N LYS A 45 -9.34 5.52 7.73
CA LYS A 45 -8.76 6.34 8.82
C LYS A 45 -9.43 7.70 8.97
N ASP A 46 -9.75 8.37 7.87
CA ASP A 46 -10.41 9.67 7.92
C ASP A 46 -11.84 9.56 8.50
N LYS A 47 -12.53 8.44 8.29
CA LYS A 47 -13.84 8.15 8.92
C LYS A 47 -13.73 7.84 10.40
N GLU A 48 -12.63 7.24 10.84
CA GLU A 48 -12.36 6.94 12.25
C GLU A 48 -11.94 8.19 13.04
N GLY A 49 -11.15 9.08 12.45
CA GLY A 49 -10.68 10.33 13.08
C GLY A 49 -11.70 11.48 13.07
N GLY A 50 -12.79 11.36 12.30
CA GLY A 50 -13.89 12.33 12.25
C GLY A 50 -15.00 12.08 13.28
N ARG A 51 -14.75 11.26 14.31
CA ARG A 51 -15.70 10.95 15.40
C ARG A 51 -15.33 11.66 16.69
#